data_AF-A0A9E1WRN0-F1
#
_entry.id   AF-A0A9E1WRN0-F1
#
_cell.length_a   1.000
_cell.length_b   1.000
_cell.length_c   1.000
_cell.angle_alpha   90.00
_cell.angle_beta   90.00
_cell.angle_gamma   90.00
#
_symmetry.space_group_name_H-M   'P 1'
#
loop_
_entity.id
_entity.type
_entity.pdbx_description
1 polymer ?
#
loop_
_entity_poly.entity_id
_entity_poly.type
_entity_poly.pdbx_seq_one_letter_code
_entity_poly.pdbx_strand_id
1 'polypeptide(L)'
;MLKTFVFVIAMGSALVSATAPARADQIDGHWCQGLKHLYIDGPKIVTPGGKEIAGEYDRHGFKYVAPAGDVDAGATVVMRQAHDELMHLQSSAKPGDTQEWIRCNRQIS
;
A
#
# COMPACT_ATOMS: atom_id res chain seq x y z
N MET A 1 -39.05 -8.51 56.18
CA MET A 1 -38.83 -7.29 55.36
C MET A 1 -37.52 -7.44 54.62
N LEU A 2 -37.44 -6.86 53.43
CA LEU A 2 -36.68 -7.29 52.26
C LEU A 2 -35.47 -6.38 51.99
N LYS A 3 -34.33 -6.98 51.59
CA LYS A 3 -33.19 -6.40 50.82
C LYS A 3 -32.39 -5.29 51.55
N THR A 4 -31.07 -5.16 51.40
CA THR A 4 -30.33 -5.16 50.13
C THR A 4 -28.83 -5.38 50.40
N PHE A 5 -28.24 -6.43 49.81
CA PHE A 5 -26.81 -6.46 49.51
C PHE A 5 -26.60 -5.70 48.20
N VAL A 6 -25.72 -4.71 48.16
CA VAL A 6 -25.20 -4.16 46.90
C VAL A 6 -23.72 -4.47 46.85
N PHE A 7 -23.38 -5.52 46.12
CA PHE A 7 -22.04 -5.80 45.63
C PHE A 7 -21.68 -4.70 44.62
N VAL A 8 -20.61 -3.96 44.88
CA VAL A 8 -20.01 -3.06 43.89
C VAL A 8 -19.23 -3.94 42.91
N ILE A 9 -19.83 -4.28 41.78
CA ILE A 9 -19.11 -4.90 40.67
C ILE A 9 -18.49 -3.78 39.85
N ALA A 10 -17.18 -3.58 40.03
CA ALA A 10 -16.38 -2.72 39.16
C ALA A 10 -16.31 -3.36 37.77
N MET A 11 -17.19 -2.92 36.85
CA MET A 11 -17.18 -3.35 35.46
C MET A 11 -16.08 -2.58 34.72
N GLY A 12 -14.87 -3.12 34.71
CA GLY A 12 -13.78 -2.63 33.88
C GLY A 12 -14.07 -2.94 32.41
N SER A 13 -14.59 -1.97 31.67
CA SER A 13 -14.79 -2.09 30.21
C SER A 13 -13.43 -2.10 29.52
N ALA A 14 -12.93 -3.29 29.16
CA ALA A 14 -11.81 -3.45 28.25
C ALA A 14 -12.28 -3.13 26.81
N LEU A 15 -12.11 -1.87 26.41
CA LEU A 15 -12.23 -1.45 25.01
C LEU A 15 -11.04 -2.01 24.24
N VAL A 16 -11.20 -3.20 23.63
CA VAL A 16 -10.25 -3.73 22.65
C VAL A 16 -10.48 -2.95 21.35
N SER A 17 -9.79 -1.81 21.20
CA SER A 17 -9.74 -1.08 19.94
C SER A 17 -9.02 -1.93 18.90
N ALA A 18 -9.77 -2.50 17.95
CA ALA A 18 -9.20 -3.06 16.73
C ALA A 18 -8.62 -1.90 15.91
N THR A 19 -7.36 -1.57 16.13
CA THR A 19 -6.63 -0.60 15.30
C THR A 19 -6.34 -1.27 13.97
N ALA A 20 -7.26 -1.17 13.00
CA ALA A 20 -6.84 -1.29 11.62
C ALA A 20 -5.71 -0.26 11.41
N PRO A 21 -4.57 -0.64 10.80
CA PRO A 21 -3.55 0.34 10.47
C PRO A 21 -4.23 1.38 9.59
N ALA A 22 -4.42 2.59 10.13
CA ALA A 22 -4.80 3.72 9.32
C ALA A 22 -3.68 3.82 8.29
N ARG A 23 -3.98 3.56 7.02
CA ARG A 23 -3.07 3.90 5.93
C ARG A 23 -2.97 5.41 5.99
N ALA A 24 -1.99 5.91 6.72
CA ALA A 24 -1.57 7.29 6.57
C ALA A 24 -1.38 7.47 5.08
N ASP A 25 -2.03 8.48 4.49
CA ASP A 25 -2.07 8.75 3.05
C ASP A 25 -0.65 8.69 2.44
N GLN A 26 -0.24 7.50 2.01
CA GLN A 26 1.14 7.15 1.70
C GLN A 26 1.15 6.03 0.67
N ILE A 27 2.06 6.11 -0.30
CA ILE A 27 2.12 5.20 -1.43
C ILE A 27 2.57 3.77 -1.04
N ASP A 28 3.22 3.61 0.10
CA ASP A 28 3.71 2.34 0.64
C ASP A 28 2.62 1.26 0.74
N GLY A 29 3.03 0.02 0.54
CA GLY A 29 2.17 -1.16 0.60
C GLY A 29 2.00 -1.86 -0.74
N HIS A 30 1.07 -2.82 -0.76
CA HIS A 30 0.82 -3.69 -1.90
C HIS A 30 -0.17 -3.05 -2.87
N TRP A 31 0.21 -3.06 -4.15
CA TRP A 31 -0.61 -2.60 -5.27
C TRP A 31 -0.81 -3.71 -6.29
N CYS A 32 -2.01 -3.77 -6.84
CA CYS A 32 -2.45 -4.82 -7.75
C CYS A 32 -3.06 -4.22 -9.02
N GLN A 33 -2.76 -4.85 -10.16
CA GLN A 33 -3.39 -4.59 -11.46
C GLN A 33 -3.64 -5.94 -12.15
N GLY A 34 -4.89 -6.41 -12.13
CA GLY A 34 -5.22 -7.75 -12.62
C GLY A 34 -4.44 -8.82 -11.88
N LEU A 35 -3.58 -9.56 -12.59
CA LEU A 35 -2.69 -10.58 -12.02
C LEU A 35 -1.31 -10.05 -11.59
N LYS A 36 -1.02 -8.77 -11.88
CA LYS A 36 0.26 -8.16 -11.50
C LYS A 36 0.19 -7.62 -10.07
N HIS A 37 1.32 -7.70 -9.38
CA HIS A 37 1.50 -7.21 -8.02
C HIS A 37 2.82 -6.47 -7.90
N LEU A 38 2.85 -5.39 -7.11
CA LEU A 38 4.07 -4.72 -6.68
C LEU A 38 3.96 -4.31 -5.22
N TYR A 39 5.09 -4.05 -4.58
CA TYR A 39 5.15 -3.66 -3.17
C TYR A 39 6.16 -2.52 -2.97
N ILE A 40 5.75 -1.46 -2.27
CA ILE A 40 6.59 -0.30 -1.94
C ILE A 40 6.80 -0.25 -0.41
N ASP A 41 8.05 -0.10 0.01
CA ASP A 41 8.49 0.11 1.41
C ASP A 41 9.55 1.22 1.45
N GLY A 42 9.09 2.44 1.69
CA GLY A 42 9.85 3.67 1.53
C GLY A 42 10.56 3.71 0.17
N PRO A 43 11.90 3.89 0.14
CA PRO A 43 12.66 3.96 -1.11
C PRO A 43 12.85 2.61 -1.82
N LYS A 44 12.32 1.50 -1.29
CA LYS A 44 12.44 0.17 -1.88
C LYS A 44 11.14 -0.23 -2.58
N ILE A 45 11.28 -0.96 -3.68
CA ILE A 45 10.16 -1.54 -4.41
C ILE A 45 10.49 -2.96 -4.86
N VAL A 46 9.50 -3.86 -4.75
CA VAL A 46 9.46 -5.11 -5.51
C VAL A 46 8.65 -4.84 -6.78
N THR A 47 9.30 -4.87 -7.94
CA THR A 47 8.65 -4.58 -9.23
C THR A 47 7.65 -5.68 -9.61
N PRO A 48 6.76 -5.45 -10.60
CA PRO A 48 5.90 -6.51 -11.11
C PRO A 48 6.63 -7.74 -11.66
N GLY A 49 7.91 -7.59 -12.03
CA GLY A 49 8.80 -8.70 -12.41
C GLY A 49 9.42 -9.45 -11.22
N GLY A 50 9.11 -9.06 -9.98
CA GLY A 50 9.62 -9.67 -8.76
C GLY A 50 11.02 -9.22 -8.33
N LYS A 51 11.58 -8.18 -8.95
CA LYS A 51 12.90 -7.66 -8.60
C LYS A 51 12.80 -6.61 -7.50
N GLU A 52 13.61 -6.77 -6.46
CA GLU A 52 13.78 -5.73 -5.43
C GLU A 52 14.82 -4.71 -5.89
N ILE A 53 14.43 -3.43 -5.93
CA ILE A 53 15.30 -2.31 -6.31
C ILE A 53 15.00 -1.08 -5.43
N ALA A 54 15.86 -0.07 -5.53
CA ALA A 54 15.62 1.25 -4.94
C ALA A 54 15.11 2.25 -6.00
N GLY A 55 14.42 3.28 -5.54
CA GLY A 55 13.96 4.39 -6.38
C GLY A 55 13.90 5.73 -5.65
N GLU A 56 13.52 6.77 -6.39
CA GLU A 56 13.17 8.06 -5.83
C GLU A 56 11.79 7.96 -5.19
N TYR A 57 11.70 8.32 -3.92
CA TYR A 57 10.52 8.12 -3.10
C TYR A 57 10.05 9.42 -2.47
N ASP A 58 8.74 9.63 -2.52
CA ASP A 58 8.02 10.61 -1.71
C ASP A 58 6.75 9.96 -1.13
N ARG A 59 6.09 10.66 -0.21
CA ARG A 59 4.90 10.13 0.47
C ARG A 59 3.80 9.71 -0.50
N HIS A 60 3.66 10.37 -1.66
CA HIS A 60 2.60 10.16 -2.65
C HIS A 60 3.11 9.65 -3.99
N GLY A 61 4.37 9.21 -4.06
CA GLY A 61 5.04 9.03 -5.33
C GLY A 61 6.27 8.13 -5.26
N PHE A 62 6.53 7.46 -6.37
CA PHE A 62 7.71 6.63 -6.54
C PHE A 62 8.19 6.72 -7.99
N LYS A 63 9.50 6.75 -8.21
CA LYS A 63 10.08 6.73 -9.56
C LYS A 63 11.33 5.85 -9.61
N TYR A 64 11.44 5.05 -10.65
CA TYR A 64 12.62 4.21 -10.88
C TYR A 64 12.87 3.96 -12.36
N VAL A 65 14.04 3.41 -12.68
CA VAL A 65 14.34 2.87 -14.01
C VAL A 65 14.11 1.37 -13.99
N ALA A 66 13.26 0.88 -14.89
CA ALA A 66 12.91 -0.54 -14.95
C ALA A 66 14.18 -1.40 -15.17
N PRO A 67 14.41 -2.42 -14.33
CA PRO A 67 15.62 -3.23 -14.40
C PRO A 67 15.63 -4.11 -15.65
N ALA A 68 16.83 -4.57 -16.03
CA ALA A 68 16.97 -5.52 -17.14
C ALA A 68 16.12 -6.79 -16.90
N GLY A 69 15.41 -7.22 -17.93
CA GLY A 69 14.51 -8.39 -17.87
C GLY A 69 13.05 -8.05 -17.55
N ASP A 70 12.74 -6.82 -17.13
CA ASP A 70 11.34 -6.35 -17.04
C ASP A 70 10.82 -5.96 -18.44
N VAL A 71 9.48 -5.99 -18.61
CA VAL A 71 8.82 -5.71 -19.90
C VAL A 71 9.16 -4.34 -20.49
N ASP A 72 9.44 -3.36 -19.62
CA ASP A 72 9.78 -1.99 -19.99
C ASP A 72 11.25 -1.65 -19.62
N ALA A 73 12.17 -2.63 -19.63
CA ALA A 73 13.56 -2.45 -19.21
C ALA A 73 14.22 -1.18 -19.77
N GLY A 74 14.90 -0.41 -18.90
CA GLY A 74 15.54 0.86 -19.22
C GLY A 74 14.58 2.07 -19.28
N ALA A 75 13.26 1.86 -19.25
CA ALA A 75 12.29 2.95 -19.17
C ALA A 75 12.23 3.55 -17.77
N THR A 76 11.93 4.84 -17.69
CA THR A 76 11.56 5.46 -16.42
C THR A 76 10.09 5.15 -16.12
N VAL A 77 9.84 4.56 -14.96
CA VAL A 77 8.51 4.32 -14.42
C VAL A 77 8.24 5.38 -13.36
N VAL A 78 7.10 6.06 -13.49
CA VAL A 78 6.63 7.08 -12.55
C VAL A 78 5.30 6.61 -11.97
N MET A 79 5.21 6.61 -10.66
CA MET A 79 4.03 6.24 -9.89
C MET A 79 3.57 7.44 -9.09
N ARG A 80 2.27 7.71 -9.11
CA ARG A 80 1.64 8.74 -8.27
C ARG A 80 0.38 8.20 -7.64
N GLN A 81 0.29 8.32 -6.32
CA GLN A 81 -0.92 8.02 -5.59
C GLN A 81 -1.98 9.07 -5.91
N ALA A 82 -3.14 8.63 -6.40
CA ALA A 82 -4.29 9.51 -6.66
C ALA A 82 -5.14 9.66 -5.38
N HIS A 83 -5.33 8.56 -4.65
CA HIS A 83 -5.92 8.51 -3.32
C HIS A 83 -5.52 7.20 -2.62
N ASP A 84 -6.00 6.95 -1.40
CA ASP A 84 -5.60 5.79 -0.57
C ASP A 84 -5.69 4.43 -1.28
N GLU A 85 -6.65 4.30 -2.19
CA GLU A 85 -7.00 3.07 -2.87
C GLU A 85 -6.57 3.03 -4.35
N LEU A 86 -6.02 4.11 -4.90
CA LEU A 86 -5.67 4.23 -6.33
C LEU A 86 -4.32 4.90 -6.54
N MET A 87 -3.52 4.28 -7.40
CA MET A 87 -2.24 4.82 -7.88
C MET A 87 -2.22 4.75 -9.41
N HIS A 88 -1.68 5.80 -10.04
CA HIS A 88 -1.40 5.85 -11.46
C HIS A 88 0.07 5.51 -11.71
N LEU A 89 0.32 4.60 -12.65
CA LEU A 89 1.65 4.23 -13.13
C LEU A 89 1.78 4.61 -14.60
N GLN A 90 2.86 5.28 -14.94
CA GLN A 90 3.23 5.62 -16.32
C GLN A 90 4.66 5.16 -16.60
N SER A 91 4.88 4.65 -17.81
CA SER A 91 6.18 4.19 -18.28
C SER A 91 6.62 5.00 -19.48
N SER A 92 7.87 5.46 -19.49
CA SER A 92 8.41 6.19 -20.64
C SER A 92 8.51 5.33 -21.92
N ALA A 93 8.43 4.01 -21.81
CA ALA A 93 8.35 3.10 -22.96
C ALA A 93 6.99 3.18 -23.68
N LYS A 94 5.93 3.62 -22.98
CA LYS A 94 4.57 3.73 -23.51
C LYS A 94 3.96 5.08 -23.09
N PRO A 95 4.43 6.20 -23.67
CA PRO A 95 3.94 7.53 -23.32
C PRO A 95 2.42 7.64 -23.52
N GLY A 96 1.72 8.21 -22.54
CA GLY A 96 0.27 8.37 -22.56
C GLY A 96 -0.53 7.17 -22.06
N ASP A 97 0.10 5.99 -21.92
CA ASP A 97 -0.53 4.84 -21.28
C ASP A 97 -0.47 5.00 -19.75
N THR A 98 -1.61 5.37 -19.15
CA THR A 98 -1.74 5.50 -17.69
C THR A 98 -2.41 4.27 -17.14
N GLN A 99 -1.67 3.53 -16.34
CA GLN A 99 -2.13 2.32 -15.68
C GLN A 99 -2.70 2.65 -14.31
N GLU A 100 -3.93 2.20 -14.06
CA GLU A 100 -4.52 2.23 -12.72
C GLU A 100 -4.12 0.97 -11.95
N TRP A 101 -3.64 1.17 -10.72
CA TRP A 101 -3.39 0.11 -9.76
C TRP A 101 -4.16 0.40 -8.49
N ILE A 102 -4.79 -0.64 -7.96
CA ILE A 102 -5.57 -0.57 -6.72
C ILE A 102 -4.81 -1.22 -5.58
N ARG A 103 -5.18 -0.93 -4.34
CA ARG A 103 -4.66 -1.74 -3.22
C ARG A 103 -5.10 -3.18 -3.38
N CYS A 104 -4.20 -4.11 -3.07
CA CYS A 104 -4.54 -5.52 -3.07
C CYS A 104 -5.57 -5.82 -1.97
N ASN A 105 -6.59 -6.65 -2.28
CA ASN A 105 -7.69 -6.99 -1.35
C ASN A 105 -7.23 -7.73 -0.09
N ARG A 106 -6.06 -8.38 -0.16
CA ARG A 106 -5.40 -9.07 0.92
C ARG A 106 -4.06 -8.40 1.08
N GLN A 107 -3.86 -7.74 2.22
CA GLN A 107 -2.52 -7.34 2.62
C GLN A 107 -1.79 -8.63 2.97
N ILE A 108 -0.84 -9.02 2.13
CA ILE A 108 0.03 -10.15 2.41
C ILE A 108 1.06 -9.62 3.40
N SER A 109 0.83 -9.87 4.69
CA SER A 109 1.77 -9.61 5.79
C SER A 109 2.99 -10.51 5.69
#